data_AF-A0A0C9VPC8-F1
#
_entry.id   AF-A0A0C9VPC8-F1
#
_cell.length_a   1.000
_cell.length_b   1.000
_cell.length_c   1.000
_cell.angle_alpha   90.00
_cell.angle_beta   90.00
_cell.angle_gamma   90.00
#
_symmetry.space_group_name_H-M   'P 1'
#
loop_
_entity.id
_entity.type
_entity.pdbx_description
1 polymer ?
#
loop_
_entity_poly.entity_id
_entity_poly.type
_entity_poly.pdbx_seq_one_letter_code
_entity_poly.pdbx_strand_id
1 'polypeptide(L)'
;KLSKLWVLCMANRGKLHIYYHQLHQTYGPVVRIGPNQISVIDVELIPDIMSKQGMPRGPSLCLSRSLNSMSCWFDMKRHSELRKIWNKGFAPSPMKDYEEAVVERAMQLVTVLKNLCNEPSTGIAQMNLAQKINYFT
;
A
#
# COMPACT_ATOMS: atom_id res chain seq x y z
N LYS A 1 28.92 -4.63 -2.19
CA LYS A 1 28.30 -5.97 -2.37
C LYS A 1 26.83 -5.80 -2.71
N LEU A 2 26.37 -6.20 -3.91
CA LEU A 2 24.97 -6.11 -4.37
C LEU A 2 24.12 -7.30 -3.86
N SER A 3 24.04 -7.49 -2.55
CA SER A 3 23.40 -8.65 -1.92
C SER A 3 21.88 -8.74 -2.09
N LYS A 4 21.24 -7.75 -2.72
CA LYS A 4 19.77 -7.66 -2.88
C LYS A 4 19.30 -7.62 -4.33
N LEU A 5 20.18 -7.84 -5.30
CA LEU A 5 19.81 -7.71 -6.72
C LEU A 5 18.66 -8.67 -7.09
N TRP A 6 18.69 -9.91 -6.59
CA TRP A 6 17.63 -10.89 -6.83
C TRP A 6 16.27 -10.45 -6.28
N VAL A 7 16.23 -9.98 -5.03
CA VAL A 7 15.01 -9.47 -4.38
C VAL A 7 14.46 -8.27 -5.14
N LEU A 8 15.34 -7.37 -5.60
CA LEU A 8 14.95 -6.23 -6.44
C LEU A 8 14.37 -6.68 -7.78
N CYS A 9 14.97 -7.68 -8.44
CA CYS A 9 14.43 -8.25 -9.68
C CYS A 9 13.03 -8.86 -9.48
N MET A 10 12.82 -9.59 -8.38
CA MET A 10 11.50 -10.15 -8.05
C MET A 10 10.46 -9.07 -7.72
N ALA A 11 10.88 -8.02 -7.02
CA ALA A 11 10.04 -6.84 -6.74
C ALA A 11 9.65 -6.11 -8.03
N ASN A 12 10.59 -5.87 -8.94
CA ASN A 12 10.33 -5.21 -10.22
C ASN A 12 9.39 -6.02 -11.13
N ARG A 13 9.38 -7.35 -10.98
CA ARG A 13 8.44 -8.26 -11.68
C ARG A 13 7.08 -8.38 -10.99
N GLY A 14 6.87 -7.74 -9.84
CA GLY A 14 5.64 -7.84 -9.05
C GLY A 14 5.43 -9.20 -8.36
N LYS A 15 6.43 -10.10 -8.38
CA LYS A 15 6.33 -11.47 -7.86
C LYS A 15 6.98 -11.67 -6.49
N LEU A 16 7.31 -10.58 -5.80
CA LEU A 16 7.99 -10.64 -4.50
C LEU A 16 7.19 -11.40 -3.44
N HIS A 17 5.87 -11.20 -3.40
CA HIS A 17 4.98 -11.88 -2.45
C HIS A 17 4.95 -13.40 -2.67
N ILE A 18 4.94 -13.86 -3.94
CA ILE A 18 5.00 -15.28 -4.30
C ILE A 18 6.32 -15.88 -3.84
N TYR A 19 7.42 -15.17 -4.12
CA TYR A 19 8.75 -15.61 -3.72
C TYR A 19 8.88 -15.76 -2.20
N TYR A 20 8.42 -14.77 -1.41
CA TYR A 20 8.43 -14.89 0.05
C TYR A 20 7.51 -15.99 0.56
N HIS A 21 6.35 -16.17 -0.05
CA HIS A 21 5.44 -17.26 0.30
C HIS A 21 6.12 -18.64 0.12
N GLN A 22 6.79 -18.86 -1.01
CA GLN A 22 7.54 -20.09 -1.28
C GLN A 22 8.68 -20.32 -0.29
N LEU A 23 9.40 -19.25 0.08
CA LEU A 23 10.45 -19.33 1.09
C LEU A 23 9.89 -19.77 2.45
N HIS A 24 8.76 -19.19 2.88
CA HIS A 24 8.13 -19.56 4.14
C HIS A 24 7.54 -20.98 4.12
N GLN A 25 7.06 -21.46 2.97
CA GLN A 25 6.66 -22.86 2.80
C GLN A 25 7.84 -23.83 2.95
N THR A 26 9.04 -23.43 2.52
CA THR A 26 10.22 -24.31 2.50
C THR A 26 10.99 -24.28 3.81
N TYR A 27 11.15 -23.10 4.40
CA TYR A 27 12.04 -22.85 5.55
C TYR A 27 11.30 -22.53 6.85
N GLY A 28 9.98 -22.38 6.80
CA GLY A 28 9.15 -22.14 7.97
C GLY A 28 8.88 -20.65 8.27
N PRO A 29 8.46 -20.33 9.50
CA PRO A 29 7.84 -19.04 9.83
C PRO A 29 8.81 -17.84 9.84
N VAL A 30 10.11 -18.08 10.00
CA VAL A 30 11.14 -17.04 10.09
C VAL A 30 12.23 -17.33 9.06
N VAL A 31 12.41 -16.42 8.09
CA VAL A 31 13.37 -16.61 6.99
C VAL A 31 14.26 -15.39 6.82
N ARG A 32 15.58 -15.61 6.72
CA ARG A 32 16.54 -14.53 6.41
C ARG A 32 16.58 -14.25 4.90
N ILE A 33 16.03 -13.12 4.50
CA ILE A 33 15.91 -12.69 3.09
C ILE A 33 17.06 -11.78 2.63
N GLY A 34 17.89 -11.29 3.55
CA GLY A 34 19.05 -10.46 3.23
C GLY A 34 20.02 -10.34 4.41
N PRO A 35 21.15 -9.63 4.25
CA PRO A 35 22.18 -9.56 5.28
C PRO A 35 21.65 -9.11 6.65
N ASN A 36 20.80 -8.09 6.66
CA ASN A 36 20.18 -7.51 7.86
C ASN A 36 18.64 -7.47 7.70
N GLN A 37 18.06 -8.48 7.05
CA GLN A 37 16.61 -8.53 6.80
C GLN A 37 16.08 -9.93 7.04
N ILE A 38 15.01 -9.99 7.82
CA ILE A 38 14.29 -11.21 8.19
C ILE A 38 12.83 -10.98 7.79
N SER A 39 12.24 -11.99 7.17
CA SER A 39 10.80 -12.08 6.92
C SER A 39 10.19 -12.99 7.98
N VAL A 40 9.08 -12.57 8.56
CA VAL A 40 8.38 -13.26 9.64
C VAL A 40 6.89 -13.35 9.28
N ILE A 41 6.33 -14.54 9.38
CA ILE A 41 4.88 -14.79 9.21
C ILE A 41 4.20 -15.29 10.49
N ASP A 42 4.96 -15.39 11.59
CA ASP A 42 4.44 -15.82 12.88
C ASP A 42 3.54 -14.73 13.49
N VAL A 43 2.31 -15.11 13.83
CA VAL A 43 1.30 -14.22 14.41
C VAL A 43 1.67 -13.83 15.84
N GLU A 44 2.35 -14.71 16.57
CA GLU A 44 2.74 -14.47 17.97
C GLU A 44 3.79 -13.36 18.08
N LEU A 45 4.61 -13.18 17.04
CA LEU A 45 5.65 -12.14 16.99
C LEU A 45 5.13 -10.77 16.52
N ILE A 46 3.90 -10.69 15.99
CA ILE A 46 3.35 -9.42 15.48
C ILE A 46 3.26 -8.35 16.57
N PRO A 47 2.77 -8.62 17.79
CA PRO A 47 2.73 -7.62 18.87
C PRO A 47 4.13 -7.10 19.23
N ASP A 48 5.14 -7.97 19.30
CA ASP A 48 6.51 -7.56 19.65
C ASP A 48 7.14 -6.68 18.56
N ILE A 49 6.84 -6.96 17.29
CA ILE A 49 7.38 -6.20 16.16
C ILE A 49 6.62 -4.89 15.93
N MET A 50 5.28 -4.93 15.93
CA MET A 50 4.42 -3.84 15.44
C MET A 50 3.77 -3.01 16.56
N SER A 51 3.98 -3.34 17.83
CA SER A 51 3.44 -2.54 18.94
C SER A 51 4.07 -1.14 19.00
N LYS A 52 3.45 -0.25 19.79
CA LYS A 52 3.92 1.12 20.00
C LYS A 52 5.33 1.17 20.62
N GLN A 53 5.71 0.14 21.37
CA GLN A 53 7.02 -0.06 21.97
C GLN A 53 7.85 -1.13 21.25
N GLY A 54 7.35 -1.62 20.10
CA GLY A 54 8.00 -2.65 19.30
C GLY A 54 9.20 -2.11 18.52
N MET A 55 9.56 -2.82 17.46
CA MET A 55 10.76 -2.51 16.69
C MET A 55 10.61 -1.16 15.94
N PRO A 56 11.65 -0.29 15.98
CA PRO A 56 11.62 0.93 15.18
C PRO A 56 11.60 0.58 13.69
N ARG A 57 10.99 1.44 12.88
CA ARG A 57 11.01 1.27 11.43
C ARG A 57 12.45 1.28 10.93
N GLY A 58 12.84 0.20 10.26
CA GLY A 58 14.15 0.10 9.63
C GLY A 58 14.32 1.12 8.51
N PRO A 59 15.57 1.38 8.07
CA PRO A 59 15.85 2.23 6.93
C PRO A 59 15.23 1.62 5.66
N SER A 60 14.04 2.07 5.31
CA SER A 60 13.35 1.71 4.07
C SER A 60 13.70 2.70 2.98
N LEU A 61 13.63 2.29 1.71
CA LEU A 61 13.69 3.24 0.62
C LEU A 61 12.45 4.15 0.71
N CYS A 62 12.64 5.46 0.90
CA CYS A 62 11.56 6.41 0.72
C CYS A 62 11.17 6.40 -0.75
N LEU A 63 10.02 5.78 -1.06
CA LEU A 63 9.47 5.76 -2.42
C LEU A 63 8.58 6.97 -2.72
N SER A 64 8.43 7.89 -1.75
CA SER A 64 7.67 9.12 -1.95
C SER A 64 8.44 10.09 -2.82
N ARG A 65 7.75 10.70 -3.79
CA ARG A 65 8.28 11.85 -4.56
C ARG A 65 8.54 13.07 -3.68
N SER A 66 7.86 13.16 -2.53
CA SER A 66 8.08 14.19 -1.52
C SER A 66 8.87 13.62 -0.34
N LEU A 67 10.07 14.17 -0.11
CA LEU A 67 10.91 13.84 1.05
C LEU A 67 10.23 14.18 2.38
N ASN A 68 9.18 15.00 2.36
CA ASN A 68 8.40 15.37 3.55
C ASN A 68 7.27 14.39 3.87
N SER A 69 7.09 13.31 3.10
CA SER A 69 6.05 12.31 3.40
C SER A 69 6.28 11.66 4.76
N MET A 70 5.20 11.55 5.56
CA MET A 70 5.21 10.84 6.84
C MET A 70 5.79 9.41 6.72
N SER A 71 5.58 8.74 5.59
CA SER A 71 6.09 7.39 5.33
C SER A 71 7.61 7.30 5.22
N CYS A 72 8.30 8.44 5.04
CA CYS A 72 9.74 8.50 4.80
C CYS A 72 10.56 8.93 6.02
N TRP A 73 9.90 9.33 7.11
CA TRP A 73 10.59 9.73 8.35
C TRP A 73 10.84 8.52 9.25
N PHE A 74 12.12 8.25 9.53
CA PHE A 74 12.57 7.19 10.44
C PHE A 74 12.61 7.63 11.90
N ASP A 75 12.74 8.93 12.16
CA ASP A 75 12.66 9.46 13.52
C ASP A 75 11.24 9.28 14.05
N MET A 76 11.13 8.47 15.10
CA MET A 76 9.87 8.16 15.77
C MET A 76 9.20 9.41 16.33
N LYS A 77 9.96 10.41 16.81
CA LYS A 77 9.40 11.68 17.29
C LYS A 77 8.73 12.42 16.14
N ARG A 78 9.48 12.68 15.06
CA ARG A 78 8.96 13.35 13.87
C ARG A 78 7.78 12.61 13.24
N HIS A 79 7.86 11.28 13.12
CA HIS A 79 6.78 10.46 12.61
C HIS A 79 5.52 10.58 13.48
N SER A 80 5.67 10.63 14.82
CA SER A 80 4.53 10.81 15.73
C SER A 80 3.85 12.17 15.58
N GLU A 81 4.62 13.25 15.37
CA GLU A 81 4.09 14.60 15.13
C GLU A 81 3.28 14.66 13.83
N LEU A 82 3.84 14.15 12.74
CA LEU A 82 3.15 14.09 11.45
C LEU A 82 1.88 13.22 11.53
N ARG A 83 1.97 12.09 12.23
CA ARG A 83 0.82 11.20 12.43
C ARG A 83 -0.30 11.87 13.20
N LYS A 84 -0.03 12.76 14.15
CA LYS A 84 -1.09 13.52 14.86
C LYS A 84 -1.92 14.37 13.90
N ILE A 85 -1.28 15.00 12.92
CA ILE A 85 -1.97 15.83 11.91
C ILE A 85 -2.85 14.93 11.03
N TRP A 86 -2.29 13.83 10.51
CA TRP A 86 -3.03 12.87 9.69
C TRP A 86 -4.20 12.23 10.45
N ASN A 87 -4.02 11.87 11.72
CA ASN A 87 -5.09 11.33 12.56
C ASN A 87 -6.28 12.29 12.71
N LYS A 88 -6.06 13.61 12.65
CA LYS A 88 -7.16 14.59 12.65
C LYS A 88 -7.95 14.54 11.34
N GLY A 89 -7.26 14.48 10.19
CA GLY A 89 -7.92 14.33 8.88
C GLY A 89 -8.63 13.00 8.73
N PHE A 90 -8.11 11.93 9.33
CA PHE A 90 -8.74 10.60 9.37
C PHE A 90 -9.65 10.37 10.59
N ALA A 91 -10.03 11.43 11.31
CA ALA A 91 -10.98 11.31 12.39
C ALA A 91 -12.41 11.12 11.84
N PRO A 92 -13.34 10.52 12.62
CA PRO A 92 -14.70 10.26 12.16
C PRO A 92 -15.49 11.49 11.71
N SER A 93 -15.15 12.68 12.21
CA SER A 93 -15.85 13.91 11.84
C SER A 93 -15.54 14.34 10.40
N PRO A 94 -14.27 14.61 10.00
CA PRO A 94 -13.96 14.91 8.59
C PRO A 94 -14.27 13.76 7.62
N MET A 95 -14.24 12.50 8.08
CA MET A 95 -14.58 11.35 7.25
C MET A 95 -16.02 11.41 6.72
N LYS A 96 -16.96 11.98 7.48
CA LYS A 96 -18.35 12.18 7.01
C LYS A 96 -18.42 13.19 5.86
N ASP A 97 -17.66 14.27 5.96
CA ASP A 97 -17.62 15.30 4.91
C ASP A 97 -17.01 14.73 3.62
N TYR A 98 -16.05 13.79 3.73
CA TYR A 98 -15.48 13.12 2.56
C TYR A 98 -16.40 12.08 1.94
N GLU A 99 -17.32 11.51 2.71
CA GLU A 99 -18.29 10.52 2.21
C GLU A 99 -19.11 11.10 1.06
N GLU A 100 -19.62 12.32 1.22
CA GLU A 100 -20.39 13.01 0.18
C GLU A 100 -19.59 13.17 -1.12
N ALA A 101 -18.33 13.62 -1.00
CA ALA A 101 -17.44 13.80 -2.15
C ALA A 101 -17.11 12.47 -2.85
N VAL A 102 -16.89 11.39 -2.08
CA VAL A 102 -16.60 10.06 -2.63
C VAL A 102 -17.83 9.48 -3.32
N VAL A 103 -19.02 9.64 -2.74
CA VAL A 103 -20.28 9.19 -3.34
C VAL A 103 -20.55 9.92 -4.65
N GLU A 104 -20.33 11.23 -4.71
CA GLU A 104 -20.46 12.00 -5.96
C GLU A 104 -19.56 11.44 -7.07
N ARG A 105 -18.28 11.18 -6.74
CA ARG A 105 -17.31 10.59 -7.67
C ARG A 105 -17.68 9.18 -8.11
N ALA A 106 -18.16 8.35 -7.19
CA ALA A 106 -18.67 7.01 -7.52
C ALA A 106 -19.88 7.08 -8.47
N MET A 107 -20.79 8.02 -8.25
CA MET A 107 -21.95 8.22 -9.13
C MET A 107 -21.56 8.70 -10.53
N GLN A 108 -20.51 9.54 -10.64
CA GLN A 108 -19.94 9.92 -11.94
C GLN A 108 -19.38 8.69 -12.67
N LEU A 109 -18.66 7.80 -11.99
CA LEU A 109 -18.18 6.54 -12.58
C LEU A 109 -19.36 5.68 -13.07
N VAL A 110 -20.40 5.49 -12.25
CA VAL A 110 -21.58 4.72 -12.63
C VAL A 110 -22.28 5.33 -13.85
N THR A 111 -22.35 6.65 -13.95
CA THR A 111 -22.94 7.34 -15.12
C THR A 111 -22.13 7.08 -16.38
N VAL A 112 -20.79 7.16 -16.31
CA VAL A 112 -19.92 6.83 -17.45
C VAL A 112 -20.10 5.37 -17.87
N LEU A 113 -20.20 4.44 -16.92
CA LEU A 113 -20.47 3.02 -17.20
C LEU A 113 -21.81 2.82 -17.90
N LYS A 114 -22.87 3.47 -17.42
CA LYS A 114 -24.21 3.38 -18.03
C LYS A 114 -24.22 3.91 -19.46
N ASN A 115 -23.57 5.05 -19.71
CA ASN A 115 -23.50 5.64 -21.05
C ASN A 115 -22.76 4.72 -22.02
N LEU A 116 -21.65 4.10 -21.58
CA LEU A 116 -20.92 3.12 -22.38
C LEU A 116 -21.77 1.89 -22.72
N CYS A 117 -22.60 1.41 -21.80
CA CYS A 117 -23.53 0.31 -22.07
C CYS A 117 -24.67 0.71 -23.03
N ASN A 118 -25.06 1.98 -23.02
CA ASN A 118 -26.17 2.51 -23.83
C ASN A 118 -25.77 2.99 -25.23
N GLU A 119 -24.48 2.98 -25.59
CA GLU A 119 -23.97 3.27 -26.93
C GLU A 119 -23.56 1.97 -27.68
N PRO A 120 -24.49 1.17 -28.24
CA PRO A 120 -24.11 -0.04 -28.94
C PRO A 120 -24.00 0.20 -30.45
N SER A 121 -22.77 0.21 -30.97
CA SER A 121 -22.51 -0.06 -32.40
C SER A 121 -22.15 -1.53 -32.66
N THR A 122 -21.76 -2.29 -31.63
CA THR A 122 -21.23 -3.67 -31.74
C THR A 122 -21.69 -4.66 -30.66
N GLY A 123 -22.55 -4.25 -29.72
CA GLY A 123 -23.17 -5.13 -28.71
C GLY A 123 -22.32 -5.47 -27.47
N ILE A 124 -21.05 -5.03 -27.40
CA ILE A 124 -20.18 -5.22 -26.22
C ILE A 124 -19.49 -3.89 -25.89
N ALA A 125 -19.66 -3.40 -24.67
CA ALA A 125 -18.93 -2.25 -24.15
C ALA A 125 -17.61 -2.70 -23.50
N GLN A 126 -16.50 -2.03 -23.83
CA GLN A 126 -15.18 -2.31 -23.26
C GLN A 126 -14.60 -1.05 -22.59
N MET A 127 -13.91 -1.23 -21.46
CA MET A 127 -13.21 -0.15 -20.78
C MET A 127 -11.96 -0.65 -20.04
N ASN A 128 -10.96 0.24 -19.91
CA ASN A 128 -9.84 0.02 -19.01
C ASN A 128 -10.16 0.62 -17.63
N LEU A 129 -10.54 -0.24 -16.68
CA LEU A 129 -10.90 0.18 -15.32
C LEU A 129 -9.72 0.79 -14.56
N ALA A 130 -8.50 0.27 -14.74
CA ALA A 130 -7.31 0.78 -14.07
C ALA A 130 -7.02 2.24 -14.46
N GLN A 131 -7.15 2.58 -15.74
CA GLN A 131 -7.02 3.96 -16.19
C GLN A 131 -8.14 4.85 -15.63
N LYS A 132 -9.38 4.33 -15.55
CA LYS A 132 -10.53 5.12 -15.09
C LYS A 132 -10.48 5.39 -13.59
N ILE A 133 -10.06 4.43 -12.77
CA ILE A 133 -9.88 4.60 -11.31
C ILE A 133 -8.89 5.73 -11.01
N ASN A 134 -7.85 5.93 -11.82
CA ASN A 134 -6.88 7.02 -11.63
C ASN A 134 -7.49 8.43 -11.69
N TYR A 135 -8.71 8.61 -12.21
CA TYR A 135 -9.41 9.90 -12.18
C TYR A 135 -10.23 10.12 -10.90
N PHE A 136 -10.34 9.09 -10.05
CA PHE A 136 -11.15 9.08 -8.82
C PHE A 136 -10.33 8.92 -7.54
N THR A 137 -9.02 8.67 -7.65
CA THR A 137 -8.02 8.62 -6.56
C THR A 137 -6.93 9.65 -6.80
#